data_AF-A0A7L9QD86-F1
#
_entry.id   AF-A0A7L9QD86-F1
#
_cell.length_a   1.000
_cell.length_b   1.000
_cell.length_c   1.000
_cell.angle_alpha   90.00
_cell.angle_beta   90.00
_cell.angle_gamma   90.00
#
_symmetry.space_group_name_H-M   'P 1'
#
loop_
_entity.id
_entity.type
_entity.pdbx_description
1 polymer ?
#
loop_
_entity_poly.entity_id
_entity_poly.type
_entity_poly.pdbx_seq_one_letter_code
_entity_poly.pdbx_strand_id
1 'polypeptide(L)'
;MRDLYAPFYQPWRSAEWRARLRVNDPLSLDCKYLLYQFMSDAVARCPGEVAECGVYRGGTAFILASRLQEAQRTLHLFDTFAFVHIDLDIHDAILAATGFLYSRMPSGAIIVYDDHGFPSCPGARAAVDTFFADKPEIPIVLPTAQCVVWKR
;
A
#
# COMPACT_ATOMS: atom_id res chain seq x y z
N MET A 1 8.55 16.08 17.78
CA MET A 1 7.84 16.63 16.60
C MET A 1 6.30 16.66 16.76
N ARG A 2 5.75 16.57 17.99
CA ARG A 2 4.29 16.47 18.22
C ARG A 2 3.56 17.81 18.38
N ASP A 3 4.27 18.94 18.38
CA ASP A 3 3.70 20.23 18.84
C ASP A 3 3.71 21.36 17.80
N LEU A 4 4.06 21.10 16.53
CA LEU A 4 4.17 22.17 15.52
C LEU A 4 2.91 22.37 14.65
N TYR A 5 1.95 21.45 14.69
CA TYR A 5 0.70 21.57 13.91
C TYR A 5 -0.51 21.20 14.76
N ALA A 6 -1.26 22.22 15.17
CA ALA A 6 -2.53 22.10 15.87
C ALA A 6 -3.52 23.12 15.28
N PRO A 7 -4.20 22.81 14.17
CA PRO A 7 -5.11 23.75 13.53
C PRO A 7 -6.25 24.12 14.48
N PHE A 8 -6.74 25.37 14.44
CA PHE A 8 -7.83 25.79 15.32
C PHE A 8 -9.14 25.03 15.02
N TYR A 9 -9.41 24.76 13.74
CA TYR A 9 -10.57 24.00 13.29
C TYR A 9 -10.23 22.50 13.22
N GLN A 10 -10.86 21.69 14.07
CA GLN A 10 -10.56 20.26 14.23
C GLN A 10 -11.84 19.39 14.28
N PRO A 11 -12.72 19.45 13.26
CA PRO A 11 -13.99 18.70 13.25
C PRO A 11 -13.80 17.19 13.41
N TRP A 12 -12.67 16.64 12.95
CA TRP A 12 -12.28 15.24 13.12
C TRP A 12 -12.14 14.79 14.58
N ARG A 13 -12.09 15.74 15.54
CA ARG A 13 -12.09 15.43 16.97
C ARG A 13 -13.49 15.19 17.55
N SER A 14 -14.55 15.56 16.85
CA SER A 14 -15.94 15.32 17.30
C SER A 14 -16.26 13.82 17.39
N ALA A 15 -17.24 13.45 18.21
CA ALA A 15 -17.66 12.06 18.37
C ALA A 15 -18.13 11.44 17.05
N GLU A 16 -18.91 12.20 16.27
CA GLU A 16 -19.40 11.81 14.94
C GLU A 16 -18.25 11.48 13.99
N TRP A 17 -17.31 12.41 13.79
CA TRP A 17 -16.20 12.20 12.87
C TRP A 17 -15.23 11.13 13.35
N ARG A 18 -15.00 11.00 14.66
CA ARG A 18 -14.21 9.89 15.20
C ARG A 18 -14.85 8.55 14.89
N ALA A 19 -16.17 8.42 15.02
CA ALA A 19 -16.87 7.19 14.69
C ALA A 19 -16.76 6.86 13.20
N ARG A 20 -16.89 7.86 12.32
CA ARG A 20 -16.82 7.68 10.86
C ARG A 20 -15.41 7.37 10.34
N LEU A 21 -14.37 8.00 10.90
CA LEU A 21 -13.00 7.93 10.38
C LEU A 21 -12.11 6.90 11.11
N ARG A 22 -12.58 6.29 12.20
CA ARG A 22 -11.77 5.34 12.97
C ARG A 22 -11.79 3.97 12.30
N VAL A 23 -10.73 3.71 11.53
CA VAL A 23 -10.37 2.39 11.01
C VAL A 23 -8.94 2.02 11.41
N ASN A 24 -8.60 0.74 11.34
CA ASN A 24 -7.32 0.21 11.80
C ASN A 24 -6.23 0.39 10.71
N ASP A 25 -5.69 1.59 10.63
CA ASP A 25 -4.65 2.00 9.67
C ASP A 25 -3.74 3.10 10.27
N PRO A 26 -2.56 3.38 9.67
CA PRO A 26 -1.58 4.30 10.26
C PRO A 26 -1.87 5.79 10.01
N LEU A 27 -2.88 6.15 9.20
CA LEU A 27 -3.15 7.53 8.82
C LEU A 27 -3.87 8.28 9.97
N SER A 28 -3.48 9.54 10.16
CA SER A 28 -4.06 10.41 11.19
C SER A 28 -5.50 10.83 10.84
N LEU A 29 -6.29 11.18 11.86
CA LEU A 29 -7.72 11.52 11.68
C LEU A 29 -7.94 12.78 10.83
N ASP A 30 -7.04 13.75 10.91
CA ASP A 30 -7.05 14.96 10.09
C ASP A 30 -6.79 14.64 8.62
N CYS A 31 -5.80 13.81 8.30
CA CYS A 31 -5.55 13.36 6.94
C CYS A 31 -6.76 12.60 6.35
N LYS A 32 -7.37 11.70 7.14
CA LYS A 32 -8.59 10.98 6.74
C LYS A 32 -9.76 11.93 6.50
N TYR A 33 -9.94 12.91 7.37
CA TYR A 33 -10.98 13.92 7.24
C TYR A 33 -10.79 14.73 5.95
N LEU A 34 -9.59 15.24 5.70
CA LEU A 34 -9.31 16.02 4.50
C LEU A 34 -9.53 15.20 3.22
N LEU A 35 -9.06 13.95 3.20
CA LEU A 35 -9.29 13.04 2.07
C LEU A 35 -10.78 12.82 1.82
N TYR A 36 -11.56 12.56 2.89
CA TYR A 36 -13.01 12.40 2.81
C TYR A 36 -13.69 13.66 2.25
N GLN A 37 -13.26 14.85 2.69
CA GLN A 37 -13.83 16.12 2.22
C GLN A 37 -13.51 16.36 0.75
N PHE A 38 -12.26 16.20 0.32
CA PHE A 38 -11.89 16.37 -1.08
C PHE A 38 -12.63 15.41 -2.00
N MET A 39 -12.75 14.13 -1.62
CA MET A 39 -13.54 13.16 -2.38
C MET A 39 -15.03 13.54 -2.41
N SER A 40 -15.62 13.92 -1.26
CA SER A 40 -17.02 14.34 -1.19
C SER A 40 -17.31 15.54 -2.09
N ASP A 41 -16.38 16.49 -2.13
CA ASP A 41 -16.45 17.69 -2.92
C ASP A 41 -16.38 17.40 -4.42
N ALA A 42 -15.42 16.56 -4.83
CA ALA A 42 -15.28 16.13 -6.22
C ALA A 42 -16.54 15.39 -6.71
N VAL A 43 -17.07 14.46 -5.91
CA VAL A 43 -18.28 13.68 -6.24
C VAL A 43 -19.52 14.57 -6.39
N ALA A 44 -19.59 15.68 -5.64
CA ALA A 44 -20.70 16.62 -5.72
C ALA A 44 -20.66 17.50 -6.99
N ARG A 45 -19.47 17.79 -7.53
CA ARG A 45 -19.29 18.75 -8.63
C ARG A 45 -19.03 18.09 -9.98
N CYS A 46 -18.48 16.89 -10.00
CA CYS A 46 -17.99 16.25 -11.21
C CYS A 46 -18.74 14.93 -11.48
N PRO A 47 -19.13 14.64 -12.73
CA PRO A 47 -19.55 13.29 -13.10
C PRO A 47 -18.34 12.34 -13.09
N GLY A 48 -18.54 11.13 -12.58
CA GLY A 48 -17.50 10.09 -12.56
C GLY A 48 -17.67 9.09 -11.42
N GLU A 49 -16.81 8.07 -11.42
CA GLU A 49 -16.65 7.10 -10.34
C GLU A 49 -15.33 7.35 -9.60
N VAL A 50 -15.14 6.73 -8.44
CA VAL A 50 -13.93 6.91 -7.62
C VAL A 50 -13.05 5.68 -7.74
N ALA A 51 -11.73 5.89 -7.76
CA ALA A 51 -10.74 4.81 -7.77
C ALA A 51 -9.73 5.01 -6.64
N GLU A 52 -9.38 3.94 -5.93
CA GLU A 52 -8.25 3.91 -5.00
C GLU A 52 -7.22 2.88 -5.46
N CYS A 53 -5.98 3.36 -5.68
CA CYS A 53 -4.84 2.54 -6.05
C CYS A 53 -3.95 2.29 -4.82
N GLY A 54 -3.77 1.04 -4.43
CA GLY A 54 -3.02 0.65 -3.24
C GLY A 54 -3.89 0.62 -1.98
N VAL A 55 -4.87 -0.29 -1.96
CA VAL A 55 -5.91 -0.36 -0.91
C VAL A 55 -5.42 -1.00 0.39
N TYR A 56 -4.41 -1.87 0.31
CA TYR A 56 -3.92 -2.68 1.42
C TYR A 56 -5.08 -3.36 2.20
N ARG A 57 -5.14 -3.15 3.52
CA ARG A 57 -6.18 -3.71 4.40
C ARG A 57 -7.52 -2.97 4.28
N GLY A 58 -7.67 -2.06 3.32
CA GLY A 58 -8.93 -1.40 3.00
C GLY A 58 -9.38 -0.35 4.00
N GLY A 59 -8.51 0.15 4.88
CA GLY A 59 -8.88 1.16 5.89
C GLY A 59 -9.44 2.43 5.23
N THR A 60 -8.65 3.05 4.35
CA THR A 60 -9.08 4.23 3.59
C THR A 60 -10.24 3.90 2.65
N ALA A 61 -10.18 2.78 1.92
CA ALA A 61 -11.25 2.34 1.04
C ALA A 61 -12.60 2.21 1.76
N PHE A 62 -12.61 1.72 3.00
CA PHE A 62 -13.82 1.65 3.82
C PHE A 62 -14.39 3.05 4.11
N ILE A 63 -13.53 4.00 4.48
CA ILE A 63 -13.94 5.40 4.69
C ILE A 63 -14.52 5.98 3.41
N LEU A 64 -13.85 5.79 2.25
CA LEU A 64 -14.33 6.30 0.97
C LEU A 64 -15.66 5.65 0.56
N ALA A 65 -15.77 4.33 0.66
CA ALA A 65 -16.97 3.56 0.34
C ALA A 65 -18.18 4.02 1.17
N SER A 66 -17.99 4.31 2.47
CA SER A 66 -19.06 4.76 3.35
C SER A 66 -19.75 6.04 2.84
N ARG A 67 -18.97 6.99 2.29
CA ARG A 67 -19.49 8.21 1.67
C ARG A 67 -20.15 7.94 0.33
N LEU A 68 -19.53 7.09 -0.49
CA LEU A 68 -19.99 6.81 -1.85
C LEU A 68 -21.29 6.02 -1.87
N GLN A 69 -21.56 5.23 -0.83
CA GLN A 69 -22.86 4.60 -0.60
C GLN A 69 -23.99 5.66 -0.49
N GLU A 70 -23.73 6.79 0.19
CA GLU A 70 -24.68 7.91 0.26
C GLU A 70 -24.81 8.65 -1.09
N ALA A 71 -23.76 8.65 -1.91
CA ALA A 71 -23.73 9.33 -3.22
C ALA A 71 -24.13 8.44 -4.41
N GLN A 72 -24.42 7.15 -4.17
CA GLN A 72 -24.69 6.15 -5.21
C GLN A 72 -23.62 6.11 -6.32
N ARG A 73 -22.34 6.13 -5.93
CA ARG A 73 -21.19 6.02 -6.84
C ARG A 73 -20.41 4.72 -6.59
N THR A 74 -19.85 4.16 -7.65
CA THR A 74 -18.96 2.99 -7.56
C THR A 74 -17.56 3.42 -7.09
N LEU A 75 -16.96 2.61 -6.22
CA LEU A 75 -15.55 2.68 -5.84
C LEU A 75 -14.79 1.52 -6.47
N HIS A 76 -13.82 1.83 -7.34
CA HIS A 76 -12.90 0.87 -7.94
C HIS A 76 -11.67 0.70 -7.07
N LEU A 77 -11.36 -0.54 -6.70
CA LEU A 77 -10.25 -0.88 -5.79
C LEU A 77 -9.16 -1.63 -6.55
N PHE A 78 -7.95 -1.09 -6.54
CA PHE A 78 -6.79 -1.70 -7.18
C PHE A 78 -5.75 -2.09 -6.12
N ASP A 79 -5.61 -3.38 -5.82
CA ASP A 79 -4.68 -3.87 -4.78
C ASP A 79 -3.89 -5.13 -5.16
N THR A 80 -4.25 -5.81 -6.26
CA THR A 80 -3.61 -7.07 -6.66
C THR A 80 -2.61 -6.84 -7.78
N PHE A 81 -1.37 -7.29 -7.58
CA PHE A 81 -0.26 -7.09 -8.52
C PHE A 81 0.18 -8.44 -9.10
N ALA A 82 0.14 -8.60 -10.43
CA ALA A 82 0.60 -9.82 -11.10
C ALA A 82 2.11 -9.84 -11.36
N PHE A 83 2.73 -8.66 -11.41
CA PHE A 83 4.16 -8.48 -11.63
C PHE A 83 4.68 -7.35 -10.75
N VAL A 84 5.83 -7.57 -10.12
CA VAL A 84 6.50 -6.60 -9.25
C VAL A 84 7.99 -6.57 -9.56
N HIS A 85 8.55 -5.38 -9.72
CA HIS A 85 9.97 -5.14 -9.83
C HIS A 85 10.46 -4.36 -8.60
N ILE A 86 11.45 -4.90 -7.89
CA ILE A 86 12.03 -4.30 -6.69
C ILE A 86 13.48 -3.93 -6.97
N ASP A 87 13.71 -2.62 -6.99
CA ASP A 87 14.99 -1.95 -7.24
C ASP A 87 15.10 -0.84 -6.18
N LEU A 88 15.64 -1.21 -5.02
CA LEU A 88 15.64 -0.37 -3.81
C LEU A 88 17.00 -0.33 -3.12
N ASP A 89 18.01 -1.08 -3.61
CA ASP A 89 19.39 -1.24 -3.10
C ASP A 89 19.58 -1.69 -1.63
N ILE A 90 18.66 -1.29 -0.76
CA ILE A 90 18.78 -1.28 0.70
C ILE A 90 18.00 -2.45 1.26
N HIS A 91 18.68 -3.24 2.11
CA HIS A 91 18.12 -4.44 2.77
C HIS A 91 16.73 -4.20 3.37
N ASP A 92 16.59 -3.21 4.25
CA ASP A 92 15.33 -2.97 4.98
C ASP A 92 14.21 -2.50 4.04
N ALA A 93 14.56 -1.73 2.99
CA ALA A 93 13.60 -1.29 1.99
C ALA A 93 13.09 -2.46 1.16
N ILE A 94 13.99 -3.36 0.72
CA ILE A 94 13.64 -4.58 -0.02
C ILE A 94 12.76 -5.50 0.84
N LEU A 95 13.11 -5.71 2.11
CA LEU A 95 12.34 -6.55 3.03
C LEU A 95 10.93 -5.99 3.26
N ALA A 96 10.82 -4.68 3.51
CA ALA A 96 9.55 -4.01 3.72
C ALA A 96 8.68 -4.02 2.46
N ALA A 97 9.26 -3.70 1.30
CA ALA A 97 8.57 -3.72 0.01
C ALA A 97 8.10 -5.13 -0.34
N THR A 98 8.97 -6.15 -0.16
CA THR A 98 8.61 -7.55 -0.39
C THR A 98 7.46 -7.97 0.52
N GLY A 99 7.52 -7.69 1.84
CA GLY A 99 6.43 -8.05 2.76
C GLY A 99 5.11 -7.38 2.39
N PHE A 100 5.15 -6.10 2.00
CA PHE A 100 3.97 -5.39 1.52
C PHE A 100 3.42 -6.04 0.25
N LEU A 101 4.22 -6.15 -0.80
CA LEU A 101 3.77 -6.57 -2.13
C LEU A 101 3.39 -8.05 -2.14
N TYR A 102 4.22 -8.92 -1.55
CA TYR A 102 4.02 -10.36 -1.54
C TYR A 102 2.64 -10.76 -1.00
N SER A 103 2.16 -10.11 0.05
CA SER A 103 0.84 -10.41 0.64
C SER A 103 -0.36 -10.13 -0.30
N ARG A 104 -0.16 -9.36 -1.38
CA ARG A 104 -1.20 -8.91 -2.31
C ARG A 104 -1.11 -9.51 -3.70
N MET A 105 -0.06 -10.27 -3.97
CA MET A 105 0.14 -10.92 -5.26
C MET A 105 -0.67 -12.22 -5.29
N PRO A 106 -1.35 -12.57 -6.39
CA PRO A 106 -2.01 -13.86 -6.53
C PRO A 106 -0.99 -14.98 -6.78
N SER A 107 -1.44 -16.24 -6.68
CA SER A 107 -0.66 -17.38 -7.18
C SER A 107 -0.35 -17.20 -8.67
N GLY A 108 0.86 -17.55 -9.09
CA GLY A 108 1.37 -17.37 -10.45
C GLY A 108 1.98 -15.98 -10.73
N ALA A 109 1.88 -15.04 -9.79
CA ALA A 109 2.50 -13.73 -9.93
C ALA A 109 4.03 -13.79 -9.82
N ILE A 110 4.71 -12.81 -10.41
CA ILE A 110 6.17 -12.78 -10.54
C ILE A 110 6.75 -11.58 -9.81
N ILE A 111 7.77 -11.82 -8.98
CA ILE A 111 8.61 -10.77 -8.38
C ILE A 111 10.00 -10.85 -9.00
N VAL A 112 10.53 -9.72 -9.44
CA VAL A 112 11.92 -9.55 -9.89
C VAL A 112 12.63 -8.58 -8.95
N TYR A 113 13.84 -8.95 -8.54
CA TYR A 113 14.76 -8.14 -7.72
C TYR A 113 15.95 -7.75 -8.57
N ASP A 114 16.22 -6.45 -8.70
CA ASP A 114 17.26 -5.97 -9.60
C ASP A 114 18.67 -6.30 -9.09
N ASP A 115 18.92 -6.02 -7.81
CA ASP A 115 20.30 -5.99 -7.28
C ASP A 115 20.82 -7.30 -6.67
N HIS A 116 20.05 -8.38 -6.75
CA HIS A 116 20.24 -9.56 -5.91
C HIS A 116 21.65 -10.20 -6.01
N GLY A 117 22.21 -10.27 -7.21
CA GLY A 117 23.45 -10.94 -7.53
C GLY A 117 24.67 -10.02 -7.55
N PHE A 118 24.51 -8.70 -7.35
CA PHE A 118 25.63 -7.78 -7.39
C PHE A 118 26.45 -7.82 -6.09
N PRO A 119 27.77 -8.06 -6.15
CA PRO A 119 28.62 -8.06 -4.96
C PRO A 119 28.64 -6.72 -4.20
N SER A 120 28.34 -5.62 -4.88
CA SER A 120 28.22 -4.28 -4.28
C SER A 120 26.98 -4.13 -3.38
N CYS A 121 25.98 -5.01 -3.54
CA CYS A 121 24.68 -4.91 -2.86
C CYS A 121 24.39 -6.17 -2.01
N PRO A 122 25.24 -6.53 -1.03
CA PRO A 122 25.05 -7.75 -0.24
C PRO A 122 23.75 -7.73 0.57
N GLY A 123 23.24 -6.53 0.90
CA GLY A 123 21.97 -6.34 1.58
C GLY A 123 20.75 -6.76 0.75
N ALA A 124 20.82 -6.65 -0.58
CA ALA A 124 19.73 -7.06 -1.45
C ALA A 124 19.53 -8.58 -1.42
N ARG A 125 20.61 -9.34 -1.59
CA ARG A 125 20.60 -10.80 -1.46
C ARG A 125 20.10 -11.25 -0.10
N ALA A 126 20.68 -10.69 0.97
CA ALA A 126 20.32 -11.06 2.33
C ALA A 126 18.83 -10.83 2.63
N ALA A 127 18.25 -9.74 2.12
CA ALA A 127 16.83 -9.43 2.31
C ALA A 127 15.92 -10.47 1.62
N VAL A 128 16.23 -10.84 0.38
CA VAL A 128 15.46 -11.85 -0.38
C VAL A 128 15.62 -13.23 0.25
N ASP A 129 16.85 -13.66 0.53
CA ASP A 129 17.13 -14.95 1.16
C ASP A 129 16.42 -15.06 2.52
N THR A 130 16.45 -13.99 3.33
CA THR A 130 15.75 -13.94 4.62
C THR A 130 14.24 -14.01 4.46
N PHE A 131 13.66 -13.27 3.50
CA PHE A 131 12.21 -13.24 3.32
C PHE A 131 11.65 -14.58 2.87
N PHE A 132 12.37 -15.32 2.01
CA PHE A 132 11.89 -16.59 1.47
C PHE A 132 12.37 -17.83 2.24
N ALA A 133 13.17 -17.68 3.30
CA ALA A 133 13.68 -18.80 4.10
C ALA A 133 12.59 -19.71 4.69
N ASP A 134 11.40 -19.16 4.98
CA ASP A 134 10.26 -19.87 5.57
C ASP A 134 9.12 -20.12 4.56
N LYS A 135 9.38 -19.96 3.25
CA LYS A 135 8.38 -20.01 2.18
C LYS A 135 8.66 -21.14 1.19
N PRO A 136 7.62 -21.65 0.51
CA PRO A 136 7.79 -22.71 -0.49
C PRO A 136 8.40 -22.22 -1.81
N GLU A 137 8.44 -20.91 -2.05
CA GLU A 137 9.06 -20.29 -3.22
C GLU A 137 10.58 -20.30 -3.14
N ILE A 138 11.23 -20.53 -4.29
CA ILE A 138 12.68 -20.55 -4.41
C ILE A 138 13.10 -19.33 -5.24
N PRO A 139 13.91 -18.42 -4.69
CA PRO A 139 14.56 -17.35 -5.45
C PRO A 139 15.51 -17.92 -6.51
N ILE A 140 15.31 -17.53 -7.78
CA ILE A 140 16.14 -17.97 -8.92
C ILE A 140 16.99 -16.80 -9.39
N VAL A 141 18.31 -16.90 -9.20
CA VAL A 141 19.27 -15.90 -9.68
C VAL A 141 19.49 -16.08 -11.19
N LEU A 142 19.39 -14.97 -11.92
CA LEU A 142 19.56 -14.90 -13.37
C LEU A 142 20.99 -14.51 -13.75
N PRO A 143 21.44 -14.78 -15.00
CA PRO A 143 22.75 -14.36 -15.49
C PRO A 143 22.98 -12.84 -15.48
N THR A 144 21.91 -12.05 -15.41
CA THR A 144 21.92 -10.58 -15.29
C THR A 144 22.17 -10.09 -13.87
N ALA A 145 22.47 -10.99 -12.92
CA ALA A 145 22.51 -10.73 -11.48
C ALA A 145 21.16 -10.39 -10.84
N GLN A 146 20.07 -10.31 -11.61
CA GLN A 146 18.72 -10.19 -11.06
C GLN A 146 18.27 -11.50 -10.40
N CYS A 147 17.23 -11.44 -9.57
CA CYS A 147 16.58 -12.63 -9.03
C CYS A 147 15.09 -12.62 -9.33
N VAL A 148 14.53 -13.76 -9.71
CA VAL A 148 13.11 -13.92 -9.98
C VAL A 148 12.47 -14.94 -9.02
N VAL A 149 11.24 -14.65 -8.61
CA VAL A 149 10.40 -15.53 -7.79
C VAL A 149 9.02 -15.65 -8.43
N TRP A 150 8.52 -16.88 -8.60
CA TRP A 150 7.12 -17.16 -8.89
C TRP A 150 6.37 -17.47 -7.61
N LYS A 151 5.39 -16.64 -7.26
CA LYS A 151 4.52 -16.86 -6.11
C LYS A 151 3.63 -18.07 -6.33
N ARG A 152 3.52 -18.96 -5.34
CA ARG A 152 2.60 -20.11 -5.36
C ARG A 152 1.26 -19.81 -4.72
#